data_AF-A0AAW4BJL2-F1
#
_entry.id   AF-A0AAW4BJL2-F1
#
_cell.length_a   1.000
_cell.length_b   1.000
_cell.length_c   1.000
_cell.angle_alpha   90.00
_cell.angle_beta   90.00
_cell.angle_gamma   90.00
#
_symmetry.space_group_name_H-M   'P 1'
#
loop_
_entity.id
_entity.type
_entity.pdbx_description
1 polymer ?
#
loop_
_entity_poly.entity_id
_entity_poly.type
_entity_poly.pdbx_seq_one_letter_code
_entity_poly.pdbx_strand_id
1 'polypeptide(L)'
;MAIKKTELYSSLWASCDELRGGMDASQYKDYVLTMLFMKYVSDKYKGDPYGMIVVPQGASFDDMVALKGDKEIGDKINKVISALAEENDLKGVIDVADFNDEDKLGKGKEMVDRLGKLVGIFEGLNLADNRADGDDLLGDAYEYLMRHFATESGKSKGQFYTPSEVSRILSKVIGIDSNTSQDATVYDPTCGSGSLLLKASDEAPRGLSIFGQEMDNATSALARMN
;
A
#
# COMPACT_ATOMS: atom_id res chain seq x y z
N MET A 1 4.93 -2.90 20.00
CA MET A 1 3.91 -3.99 19.87
C MET A 1 3.34 -3.87 18.47
N ALA A 2 3.19 -4.99 17.76
CA ALA A 2 2.56 -5.01 16.43
C ALA A 2 1.15 -4.38 16.48
N ILE A 3 0.80 -3.65 15.43
CA ILE A 3 -0.49 -2.98 15.33
C ILE A 3 -1.61 -4.02 15.19
N LYS A 4 -2.77 -3.76 15.80
CA LYS A 4 -3.94 -4.61 15.57
C LYS A 4 -4.53 -4.29 14.19
N LYS A 5 -4.95 -5.30 13.43
CA LYS A 5 -5.65 -5.10 12.14
C LYS A 5 -6.82 -4.12 12.24
N THR A 6 -7.55 -4.14 13.36
CA THR A 6 -8.66 -3.22 13.62
C THR A 6 -8.23 -1.75 13.66
N GLU A 7 -7.04 -1.46 14.17
CA GLU A 7 -6.52 -0.10 14.27
C GLU A 7 -6.04 0.39 12.89
N LEU A 8 -5.32 -0.46 12.15
CA LEU A 8 -4.98 -0.20 10.75
C LEU A 8 -6.22 0.10 9.91
N TYR A 9 -7.22 -0.78 9.96
CA TYR A 9 -8.46 -0.65 9.19
C TYR A 9 -9.25 0.61 9.57
N SER A 10 -9.24 0.99 10.85
CA SER A 10 -9.84 2.25 11.31
C SER A 10 -9.13 3.47 10.71
N SER A 11 -7.79 3.48 10.66
CA SER A 11 -7.04 4.59 10.07
C SER A 11 -7.17 4.65 8.55
N LEU A 12 -7.18 3.50 7.88
CA LEU A 12 -7.47 3.43 6.44
C LEU A 12 -8.85 4.01 6.14
N TRP A 13 -9.85 3.65 6.93
CA TRP A 13 -11.20 4.18 6.78
C TRP A 13 -11.28 5.68 7.03
N ALA A 14 -10.69 6.16 8.12
CA ALA A 14 -10.64 7.60 8.42
C ALA A 14 -9.96 8.39 7.30
N SER A 15 -8.95 7.81 6.66
CA SER A 15 -8.26 8.42 5.51
C SER A 15 -9.18 8.52 4.29
N CYS A 16 -9.97 7.48 4.02
CA CYS A 16 -11.00 7.53 2.98
C CYS A 16 -12.04 8.62 3.28
N ASP A 17 -12.48 8.74 4.53
CA ASP A 17 -13.45 9.76 4.94
C ASP A 17 -12.93 11.19 4.70
N GLU A 18 -11.65 11.46 4.96
CA GLU A 18 -11.07 12.79 4.73
C GLU A 18 -10.92 13.12 3.22
N LEU A 19 -10.81 12.10 2.36
CA LEU A 19 -10.68 12.27 0.91
C LEU A 19 -12.04 12.27 0.18
N ARG A 20 -13.14 11.98 0.88
CA ARG A 20 -14.49 11.98 0.30
C ARG A 20 -14.92 13.39 -0.13
N GLY A 21 -15.77 13.43 -1.16
CA GLY A 21 -16.40 14.65 -1.66
C GLY A 21 -15.64 15.34 -2.79
N GLY A 22 -14.32 15.21 -2.85
CA GLY A 22 -13.51 15.65 -4.00
C GLY A 22 -13.15 14.52 -4.98
N MET A 23 -13.33 13.26 -4.56
CA MET A 23 -12.91 12.07 -5.32
C MET A 23 -13.86 10.90 -5.09
N ASP A 24 -13.90 9.97 -6.04
CA ASP A 24 -14.57 8.68 -5.87
C ASP A 24 -13.65 7.59 -5.28
N ALA A 25 -14.26 6.47 -4.89
CA ALA A 25 -13.58 5.33 -4.25
C ALA A 25 -12.50 4.67 -5.08
N SER A 26 -12.59 4.73 -6.40
CA SER A 26 -11.54 4.20 -7.26
C SER A 26 -10.29 5.07 -7.27
N GLN A 27 -10.41 6.34 -6.90
CA GLN A 27 -9.32 7.32 -6.93
C GLN A 27 -8.64 7.47 -5.57
N TYR A 28 -9.38 7.55 -4.47
CA TYR A 28 -8.74 7.82 -3.17
C TYR A 28 -7.97 6.60 -2.62
N LYS A 29 -8.20 5.40 -3.17
CA LYS A 29 -7.41 4.20 -2.85
C LYS A 29 -5.91 4.44 -3.07
N ASP A 30 -5.54 5.14 -4.16
CA ASP A 30 -4.15 5.30 -4.56
C ASP A 30 -3.42 6.20 -3.55
N TYR A 31 -4.07 7.28 -3.13
CA TYR A 31 -3.55 8.19 -2.10
C TYR A 31 -3.37 7.48 -0.75
N VAL A 32 -4.37 6.72 -0.32
CA VAL A 32 -4.35 6.00 0.98
C VAL A 32 -3.25 4.93 0.98
N LEU A 33 -3.10 4.18 -0.10
CA LEU A 33 -2.08 3.13 -0.22
C LEU A 33 -0.67 3.71 -0.33
N THR A 34 -0.47 4.79 -1.08
CA THR A 34 0.81 5.51 -1.12
C THR A 34 1.18 6.01 0.29
N MET A 35 0.25 6.62 1.03
CA MET A 35 0.51 7.07 2.41
C MET A 35 0.86 5.91 3.34
N LEU A 36 0.14 4.77 3.23
CA LEU A 36 0.45 3.57 4.00
C LEU A 36 1.85 3.02 3.66
N PHE A 37 2.20 2.95 2.37
CA PHE A 37 3.51 2.50 1.92
C PHE A 37 4.62 3.41 2.46
N MET A 38 4.50 4.73 2.28
CA MET A 38 5.46 5.71 2.77
C MET A 38 5.66 5.61 4.29
N LYS A 39 4.56 5.42 5.04
CA LYS A 39 4.63 5.23 6.49
C LYS A 39 5.32 3.91 6.86
N TYR A 40 4.98 2.81 6.20
CA TYR A 40 5.59 1.50 6.44
C TYR A 40 7.09 1.49 6.20
N VAL A 41 7.54 1.95 5.03
CA VAL A 41 8.98 1.93 4.68
C VAL A 41 9.78 2.90 5.55
N SER A 42 9.18 4.04 5.93
CA SER A 42 9.83 4.98 6.84
C SER A 42 9.98 4.40 8.25
N ASP A 43 8.95 3.76 8.78
CA ASP A 43 9.02 3.14 10.11
C ASP A 43 9.99 1.96 10.15
N LYS A 44 10.09 1.20 9.06
CA LYS A 44 10.86 -0.04 9.01
C LYS A 44 12.31 0.15 8.60
N TYR A 45 12.58 1.01 7.62
CA TYR A 45 13.88 1.08 6.95
C TYR A 45 14.60 2.43 7.08
N LYS A 46 13.97 3.46 7.67
CA LYS A 46 14.64 4.75 7.88
C LYS A 46 15.88 4.57 8.75
N GLY A 47 17.04 4.93 8.19
CA GLY A 47 18.32 4.82 8.87
C GLY A 47 18.90 3.40 8.93
N ASP A 48 18.26 2.43 8.27
CA ASP A 48 18.79 1.07 8.11
C ASP A 48 19.61 0.98 6.81
N PRO A 49 20.96 0.86 6.87
CA PRO A 49 21.80 0.73 5.68
C PRO A 49 21.64 -0.63 4.97
N TYR A 50 20.93 -1.59 5.56
CA TYR A 50 20.64 -2.91 5.01
C TYR A 50 19.16 -3.13 4.72
N GLY A 51 18.36 -2.06 4.79
CA GLY A 51 16.94 -2.10 4.47
C GLY A 51 16.69 -2.50 3.00
N MET A 52 15.58 -3.19 2.76
CA MET A 52 15.17 -3.55 1.39
C MET A 52 14.82 -2.31 0.55
N ILE A 53 14.35 -1.26 1.21
CA ILE A 53 14.04 0.05 0.62
C ILE A 53 14.98 1.08 1.25
N VAL A 54 15.67 1.84 0.41
CA VAL A 54 16.49 2.96 0.83
C VAL A 54 15.59 4.17 1.05
N VAL A 55 15.61 4.73 2.24
CA VAL A 55 14.88 5.98 2.55
C VAL A 55 15.88 7.14 2.54
N PRO A 56 16.00 7.90 1.43
CA PRO A 56 16.95 8.99 1.36
C PRO A 56 16.58 10.13 2.33
N GLN A 57 17.56 10.98 2.63
CA GLN A 57 17.34 12.14 3.48
C GLN A 57 16.26 13.06 2.89
N GLY A 58 15.24 13.41 3.69
CA GLY A 58 14.11 14.23 3.24
C GLY A 58 12.99 13.47 2.54
N ALA A 59 13.09 12.13 2.42
CA ALA A 59 12.09 11.28 1.77
C ALA A 59 11.33 10.36 2.74
N SER A 60 11.37 10.66 4.04
CA SER A 60 10.68 9.87 5.07
C SER A 60 9.30 10.42 5.41
N PHE A 61 8.48 9.61 6.07
CA PHE A 61 7.17 10.03 6.55
C PHE A 61 7.27 11.15 7.60
N ASP A 62 8.34 11.21 8.39
CA ASP A 62 8.58 12.33 9.31
C ASP A 62 8.76 13.65 8.56
N ASP A 63 9.33 13.62 7.36
CA ASP A 63 9.45 14.79 6.51
C ASP A 63 8.07 15.25 6.04
N MET A 64 7.14 14.32 5.73
CA MET A 64 5.74 14.66 5.44
C MET A 64 5.02 15.28 6.65
N VAL A 65 5.26 14.74 7.85
CA VAL A 65 4.71 15.28 9.10
C VAL A 65 5.16 16.72 9.33
N ALA A 66 6.41 17.04 9.02
CA ALA A 66 6.95 18.39 9.14
C ALA A 66 6.30 19.40 8.17
N LEU A 67 5.65 18.94 7.10
CA LEU A 67 4.96 19.79 6.12
C LEU A 67 3.55 20.23 6.55
N LYS A 68 3.01 19.68 7.66
CA LYS A 68 1.67 20.06 8.13
C LYS A 68 1.57 21.57 8.34
N GLY A 69 0.58 22.19 7.70
CA GLY A 69 0.36 23.65 7.76
C GLY A 69 1.16 24.46 6.74
N ASP A 70 2.05 23.84 5.96
CA ASP A 70 2.75 24.48 4.85
C ASP A 70 1.77 24.76 3.69
N LYS A 71 1.90 25.93 3.06
CA LYS A 71 1.03 26.34 1.95
C LYS A 71 1.26 25.52 0.68
N GLU A 72 2.42 24.89 0.56
CA GLU A 72 2.86 24.07 -0.58
C GLU A 72 2.92 22.59 -0.20
N ILE A 73 2.17 22.17 0.84
CA ILE A 73 2.20 20.79 1.35
C ILE A 73 1.97 19.74 0.25
N GLY A 74 1.05 19.98 -0.70
CA GLY A 74 0.77 19.06 -1.80
C GLY A 74 2.00 18.79 -2.68
N ASP A 75 2.59 19.84 -3.24
CA ASP A 75 3.81 19.76 -4.05
C ASP A 75 5.00 19.18 -3.26
N LYS A 76 5.15 19.55 -1.98
CA LYS A 76 6.23 19.02 -1.15
C LYS A 76 6.05 17.55 -0.81
N ILE A 77 4.82 17.07 -0.55
CA ILE A 77 4.54 15.63 -0.39
C ILE A 77 4.90 14.88 -1.67
N ASN A 78 4.51 15.39 -2.85
CA ASN A 78 4.89 14.77 -4.13
C ASN A 78 6.42 14.64 -4.25
N LYS A 79 7.18 15.68 -3.89
CA LYS A 79 8.65 15.64 -3.92
C LYS A 79 9.26 14.61 -2.97
N VAL A 80 8.70 14.47 -1.76
CA VAL A 80 9.13 13.43 -0.79
C VAL A 80 8.91 12.04 -1.41
N ILE A 81 7.74 11.79 -2.01
CA ILE A 81 7.42 10.50 -2.65
C ILE A 81 8.32 10.26 -3.86
N SER A 82 8.51 11.25 -4.73
CA SER A 82 9.35 11.12 -5.92
C SER A 82 10.80 10.81 -5.57
N ALA A 83 11.35 11.40 -4.50
CA ALA A 83 12.71 11.11 -4.05
C ALA A 83 12.85 9.65 -3.58
N LEU A 84 11.87 9.12 -2.83
CA LEU A 84 11.84 7.71 -2.46
C LEU A 84 11.70 6.82 -3.72
N ALA A 85 10.83 7.21 -4.65
CA ALA A 85 10.55 6.46 -5.86
C ALA A 85 11.78 6.35 -6.77
N GLU A 86 12.53 7.44 -6.91
CA GLU A 86 13.78 7.54 -7.67
C GLU A 86 14.86 6.59 -7.16
N GLU A 87 15.08 6.59 -5.85
CA GLU A 87 16.14 5.81 -5.21
C GLU A 87 15.89 4.30 -5.30
N ASN A 88 14.62 3.88 -5.40
CA ASN A 88 14.21 2.47 -5.28
C ASN A 88 13.62 1.88 -6.58
N ASP A 89 13.73 2.57 -7.71
CA ASP A 89 13.11 2.15 -8.99
C ASP A 89 11.58 1.94 -8.89
N LEU A 90 10.92 2.78 -8.11
CA LEU A 90 9.46 2.78 -7.88
C LEU A 90 8.74 3.92 -8.61
N LYS A 91 9.36 4.51 -9.64
CA LYS A 91 8.67 5.47 -10.51
C LYS A 91 7.51 4.81 -11.26
N GLY A 92 6.39 5.51 -11.33
CA GLY A 92 5.12 5.00 -11.84
C GLY A 92 4.47 3.95 -10.94
N VAL A 93 5.02 3.71 -9.73
CA VAL A 93 4.47 2.76 -8.75
C VAL A 93 3.84 3.50 -7.59
N ILE A 94 4.62 4.32 -6.89
CA ILE A 94 4.18 4.99 -5.67
C ILE A 94 3.84 6.48 -5.88
N ASP A 95 4.26 7.05 -7.00
CA ASP A 95 4.16 8.48 -7.37
C ASP A 95 3.05 8.77 -8.40
N VAL A 96 2.07 7.86 -8.53
CA VAL A 96 0.92 8.01 -9.44
C VAL A 96 -0.10 9.00 -8.89
N ALA A 97 -0.28 9.04 -7.57
CA ALA A 97 -1.21 9.95 -6.91
C ALA A 97 -0.61 11.36 -6.81
N ASP A 98 -1.32 12.36 -7.35
CA ASP A 98 -0.91 13.76 -7.27
C ASP A 98 -1.53 14.44 -6.04
N PHE A 99 -0.71 14.70 -5.02
CA PHE A 99 -1.11 15.38 -3.78
C PHE A 99 -1.29 16.89 -3.95
N ASN A 100 -1.04 17.47 -5.13
CA ASN A 100 -1.27 18.89 -5.43
C ASN A 100 -2.45 19.12 -6.39
N ASP A 101 -3.28 18.10 -6.60
CA ASP A 101 -4.48 18.17 -7.44
C ASP A 101 -5.60 18.97 -6.74
N GLU A 102 -5.76 20.23 -7.14
CA GLU A 102 -6.75 21.16 -6.58
C GLU A 102 -8.20 20.74 -6.82
N ASP A 103 -8.49 20.01 -7.90
CA ASP A 103 -9.85 19.57 -8.22
C ASP A 103 -10.29 18.44 -7.28
N LYS A 104 -9.33 17.65 -6.80
CA LYS A 104 -9.56 16.52 -5.89
C LYS A 104 -9.42 16.88 -4.41
N LEU A 105 -8.43 17.70 -4.08
CA LEU A 105 -8.01 17.95 -2.70
C LEU A 105 -8.43 19.34 -2.18
N GLY A 106 -9.04 20.16 -3.03
CA GLY A 106 -9.45 21.52 -2.70
C GLY A 106 -8.33 22.54 -2.93
N LYS A 107 -8.61 23.82 -2.66
CA LYS A 107 -7.69 24.92 -2.95
C LYS A 107 -7.18 25.62 -1.70
N GLY A 108 -5.93 26.06 -1.74
CA GLY A 108 -5.32 26.86 -0.68
C GLY A 108 -5.49 26.19 0.69
N LYS A 109 -6.18 26.86 1.62
CA LYS A 109 -6.36 26.37 2.98
C LYS A 109 -7.05 25.00 3.05
N GLU A 110 -7.99 24.71 2.15
CA GLU A 110 -8.69 23.42 2.16
C GLU A 110 -7.74 22.26 1.92
N MET A 111 -6.86 22.37 0.92
CA MET A 111 -5.82 21.36 0.64
C MET A 111 -4.89 21.20 1.83
N VAL A 112 -4.45 22.31 2.42
CA VAL A 112 -3.55 22.29 3.57
C VAL A 112 -4.16 21.56 4.76
N ASP A 113 -5.41 21.88 5.08
CA ASP A 113 -6.14 21.26 6.20
C ASP A 113 -6.39 19.76 5.90
N ARG A 114 -6.80 19.42 4.67
CA ARG A 114 -7.10 18.04 4.25
C ARG A 114 -5.86 17.15 4.29
N LEU A 115 -4.77 17.58 3.65
CA LEU A 115 -3.50 16.85 3.65
C LEU A 115 -2.87 16.79 5.05
N GLY A 116 -2.98 17.87 5.82
CA GLY A 116 -2.49 17.89 7.19
C GLY A 116 -3.16 16.85 8.08
N LYS A 117 -4.48 16.68 7.94
CA LYS A 117 -5.22 15.62 8.64
C LYS A 117 -4.89 14.23 8.10
N LEU A 118 -4.78 14.06 6.77
CA LEU A 118 -4.41 12.78 6.17
C LEU A 118 -3.06 12.29 6.70
N VAL A 119 -2.04 13.15 6.69
CA VAL A 119 -0.73 12.87 7.30
C VAL A 119 -0.88 12.53 8.78
N GLY A 120 -1.70 13.28 9.52
CA GLY A 120 -1.95 13.05 10.95
C GLY A 120 -2.59 11.70 11.27
N ILE A 121 -3.45 11.16 10.40
CA ILE A 121 -4.07 9.83 10.57
C ILE A 121 -3.01 8.74 10.56
N PHE A 122 -2.04 8.83 9.63
CA PHE A 122 -0.97 7.85 9.49
C PHE A 122 0.19 8.08 10.49
N GLU A 123 0.42 9.32 10.93
CA GLU A 123 1.39 9.65 11.98
C GLU A 123 1.12 8.89 13.28
N GLY A 124 -0.16 8.66 13.62
CA GLY A 124 -0.56 7.90 14.79
C GLY A 124 -0.30 6.40 14.72
N LEU A 125 0.09 5.87 13.55
CA LEU A 125 0.39 4.46 13.37
C LEU A 125 1.87 4.17 13.70
N ASN A 126 2.13 3.02 14.30
CA ASN A 126 3.48 2.48 14.42
C ASN A 126 3.56 1.15 13.67
N LEU A 127 4.31 1.14 12.56
CA LEU A 127 4.49 -0.02 11.70
C LEU A 127 5.88 -0.66 11.82
N ALA A 128 6.76 -0.14 12.68
CA ALA A 128 8.14 -0.60 12.83
C ALA A 128 8.23 -2.03 13.40
N ASP A 129 7.40 -2.31 14.42
CA ASP A 129 7.35 -3.60 15.11
C ASP A 129 6.44 -4.63 14.41
N ASN A 130 5.79 -4.25 13.30
CA ASN A 130 5.04 -5.21 12.51
C ASN A 130 6.02 -6.15 11.81
N ARG A 131 6.48 -7.15 12.57
CA ARG A 131 6.75 -8.47 12.02
C ARG A 131 5.41 -8.94 11.50
N ALA A 132 5.27 -8.91 10.19
CA ALA A 132 4.12 -9.46 9.52
C ALA A 132 4.04 -10.95 9.86
N ASP A 133 3.32 -11.31 10.93
CA ASP A 133 2.72 -12.63 11.03
C ASP A 133 1.61 -12.65 9.96
N GLY A 134 2.03 -12.89 8.71
CA GLY A 134 1.25 -12.73 7.49
C GLY A 134 1.73 -11.52 6.67
N ASP A 135 2.66 -11.77 5.75
CA ASP A 135 3.49 -10.86 4.93
C ASP A 135 2.75 -9.89 3.98
N ASP A 136 1.51 -9.52 4.26
CA ASP A 136 0.61 -8.86 3.30
C ASP A 136 -0.09 -7.65 3.91
N LEU A 137 0.65 -6.74 4.56
CA LEU A 137 0.05 -5.55 5.18
C LEU A 137 -0.69 -4.68 4.15
N LEU A 138 -0.04 -4.46 3.00
CA LEU A 138 -0.54 -3.60 1.93
C LEU A 138 -1.66 -4.29 1.15
N GLY A 139 -1.56 -5.60 0.88
CA GLY A 139 -2.65 -6.33 0.25
C GLY A 139 -3.81 -6.61 1.19
N ASP A 140 -3.61 -6.81 2.49
CA ASP A 140 -4.70 -6.86 3.48
C ASP A 140 -5.41 -5.49 3.55
N ALA A 141 -4.65 -4.39 3.56
CA ALA A 141 -5.18 -3.03 3.50
C ALA A 141 -5.97 -2.81 2.20
N TYR A 142 -5.42 -3.22 1.06
CA TYR A 142 -6.07 -3.13 -0.23
C TYR A 142 -7.35 -3.97 -0.28
N GLU A 143 -7.30 -5.23 0.16
CA GLU A 143 -8.44 -6.12 0.25
C GLU A 143 -9.54 -5.50 1.12
N TYR A 144 -9.17 -4.95 2.28
CA TYR A 144 -10.10 -4.24 3.16
C TYR A 144 -10.78 -3.06 2.46
N LEU A 145 -9.98 -2.19 1.83
CA LEU A 145 -10.47 -1.02 1.10
C LEU A 145 -11.40 -1.43 -0.05
N MET A 146 -10.99 -2.41 -0.86
CA MET A 146 -11.76 -2.90 -2.00
C MET A 146 -13.06 -3.60 -1.59
N ARG A 147 -13.03 -4.40 -0.50
CA ARG A 147 -14.23 -4.98 0.10
C ARG A 147 -15.21 -3.88 0.51
N HIS A 148 -14.73 -2.87 1.23
CA HIS A 148 -15.56 -1.72 1.64
C HIS A 148 -16.14 -0.98 0.43
N PHE A 149 -15.35 -0.70 -0.61
CA PHE A 149 -15.83 0.00 -1.79
C PHE A 149 -16.84 -0.81 -2.60
N ALA A 150 -16.70 -2.13 -2.64
CA ALA A 150 -17.68 -3.00 -3.27
C ALA A 150 -19.03 -2.91 -2.55
N THR A 151 -19.00 -2.91 -1.20
CA THR A 151 -20.20 -2.74 -0.37
C THR A 151 -20.85 -1.37 -0.55
N GLU A 152 -20.08 -0.29 -0.62
CA GLU A 152 -20.62 1.07 -0.81
C GLU A 152 -21.14 1.35 -2.23
N SER A 153 -20.46 0.83 -3.26
CA SER A 153 -20.83 1.10 -4.67
C SER A 153 -21.94 0.21 -5.20
N GLY A 154 -22.36 -0.81 -4.45
CA GLY A 154 -23.37 -1.79 -4.87
C GLY A 154 -22.95 -2.65 -6.07
N LYS A 155 -21.68 -2.60 -6.49
CA LYS A 155 -21.12 -3.36 -7.60
C LYS A 155 -20.16 -4.44 -7.08
N SER A 156 -20.30 -5.67 -7.56
CA SER A 156 -19.34 -6.74 -7.26
C SER A 156 -17.99 -6.40 -7.90
N LYS A 157 -16.99 -6.15 -7.06
CA LYS A 157 -15.59 -5.91 -7.44
C LYS A 157 -14.72 -7.16 -7.17
N GLY A 158 -15.33 -8.36 -7.13
CA GLY A 158 -14.62 -9.62 -6.85
C GLY A 158 -13.55 -10.02 -7.88
N GLN A 159 -13.44 -9.28 -8.99
CA GLN A 159 -12.41 -9.46 -10.01
C GLN A 159 -11.03 -8.86 -9.65
N PHE A 160 -10.93 -8.06 -8.58
CA PHE A 160 -9.70 -7.30 -8.26
C PHE A 160 -8.85 -7.91 -7.14
N TYR A 161 -9.37 -8.87 -6.38
CA TYR A 161 -8.59 -9.53 -5.32
C TYR A 161 -9.10 -10.96 -5.09
N THR A 162 -8.18 -11.84 -4.66
CA THR A 162 -8.50 -13.21 -4.24
C THR A 162 -8.50 -13.25 -2.71
N PRO A 163 -9.62 -13.60 -2.04
CA PRO A 163 -9.67 -13.71 -0.59
C PRO A 163 -8.56 -14.61 -0.04
N SER A 164 -7.94 -14.20 1.06
CA SER A 164 -6.84 -14.93 1.70
C SER A 164 -7.14 -16.42 1.91
N GLU A 165 -8.36 -16.78 2.31
CA GLU A 165 -8.77 -18.17 2.52
C GLU A 165 -8.79 -18.97 1.21
N VAL A 166 -9.24 -18.35 0.13
CA VAL A 166 -9.26 -18.96 -1.21
C VAL A 166 -7.83 -19.15 -1.70
N SER A 167 -6.98 -18.15 -1.53
CA SER A 167 -5.57 -18.21 -1.93
C SER A 167 -4.85 -19.38 -1.27
N ARG A 168 -4.98 -19.55 0.06
CA ARG A 168 -4.37 -20.68 0.78
C ARG A 168 -4.87 -22.04 0.32
N ILE A 169 -6.17 -22.17 0.02
CA ILE A 169 -6.73 -23.42 -0.51
C ILE A 169 -6.16 -23.72 -1.88
N LEU A 170 -6.12 -22.72 -2.78
CA LEU A 170 -5.58 -22.88 -4.13
C LEU A 170 -4.11 -23.29 -4.10
N SER A 171 -3.27 -22.65 -3.29
CA SER A 171 -1.85 -23.01 -3.11
C SER A 171 -1.69 -24.49 -2.73
N LYS A 172 -2.50 -24.99 -1.78
CA LYS A 172 -2.46 -26.41 -1.36
C LYS A 172 -2.95 -27.35 -2.46
N VAL A 173 -3.98 -26.97 -3.21
CA VAL A 173 -4.50 -27.77 -4.33
C VAL A 173 -3.45 -27.97 -5.41
N ILE A 174 -2.61 -26.97 -5.68
CA ILE A 174 -1.51 -27.05 -6.65
C ILE A 174 -0.21 -27.63 -6.06
N GLY A 175 -0.25 -28.13 -4.82
CA GLY A 175 0.87 -28.82 -4.17
C GLY A 175 1.94 -27.91 -3.59
N ILE A 176 1.61 -26.64 -3.34
CA ILE A 176 2.49 -25.73 -2.60
C ILE A 176 2.24 -25.92 -1.10
N ASP A 177 3.26 -26.36 -0.37
CA ASP A 177 3.23 -26.63 1.06
C ASP A 177 4.64 -26.58 1.68
N SER A 178 4.73 -26.95 2.96
CA SER A 178 6.01 -26.97 3.71
C SER A 178 7.11 -27.84 3.10
N ASN A 179 6.76 -28.76 2.19
CA ASN A 179 7.66 -29.66 1.48
C ASN A 179 8.00 -29.18 0.05
N THR A 180 7.50 -28.02 -0.39
CA THR A 180 7.88 -27.43 -1.67
C THR A 180 9.39 -27.22 -1.77
N SER A 181 9.94 -27.56 -2.94
CA SER A 181 11.38 -27.42 -3.22
C SER A 181 11.76 -25.95 -3.39
N GLN A 182 12.99 -25.58 -2.98
CA GLN A 182 13.45 -24.19 -3.03
C GLN A 182 13.63 -23.66 -4.46
N ASP A 183 13.84 -24.55 -5.43
CA ASP A 183 13.94 -24.23 -6.85
C ASP A 183 12.57 -24.22 -7.55
N ALA A 184 11.47 -24.44 -6.81
CA ALA A 184 10.14 -24.34 -7.36
C ALA A 184 9.79 -22.91 -7.75
N THR A 185 8.96 -22.80 -8.77
CA THR A 185 8.46 -21.53 -9.30
C THR A 185 6.93 -21.56 -9.36
N VAL A 186 6.27 -20.44 -9.07
CA VAL A 186 4.84 -20.25 -9.30
C VAL A 186 4.63 -19.06 -10.23
N TYR A 187 3.66 -19.17 -11.14
CA TYR A 187 3.33 -18.12 -12.08
C TYR A 187 1.83 -17.85 -12.08
N ASP A 188 1.45 -16.58 -11.96
CA ASP A 188 0.08 -16.10 -12.14
C ASP A 188 0.04 -15.08 -13.30
N PRO A 189 -0.58 -15.43 -14.45
CA PRO A 189 -0.63 -14.55 -15.61
C PRO A 189 -1.60 -13.36 -15.47
N THR A 190 -2.36 -13.30 -14.37
CA THR A 190 -3.34 -12.25 -14.06
C THR A 190 -3.33 -11.96 -12.56
N CYS A 191 -2.16 -11.62 -12.03
CA CYS A 191 -1.89 -11.66 -10.60
C CYS A 191 -2.64 -10.61 -9.77
N GLY A 192 -3.27 -9.61 -10.41
CA GLY A 192 -3.93 -8.53 -9.71
C GLY A 192 -2.94 -7.85 -8.75
N SER A 193 -3.33 -7.71 -7.47
CA SER A 193 -2.49 -7.16 -6.40
C SER A 193 -1.31 -8.05 -5.95
N GLY A 194 -1.09 -9.20 -6.59
CA GLY A 194 -0.05 -10.16 -6.20
C GLY A 194 -0.36 -10.98 -4.94
N SER A 195 -1.45 -10.69 -4.23
CA SER A 195 -1.78 -11.32 -2.93
C SER A 195 -1.86 -12.85 -3.00
N LEU A 196 -2.37 -13.43 -4.10
CA LEU A 196 -2.39 -14.89 -4.28
C LEU A 196 -0.97 -15.47 -4.31
N LEU A 197 -0.05 -14.83 -5.05
CA LEU A 197 1.34 -15.26 -5.15
C LEU A 197 2.05 -15.15 -3.79
N LEU A 198 1.81 -14.08 -3.04
CA LEU A 198 2.36 -13.92 -1.68
C LEU A 198 1.84 -15.01 -0.73
N LYS A 199 0.53 -15.30 -0.74
CA LYS A 199 -0.03 -16.41 0.05
C LYS A 199 0.51 -17.77 -0.39
N ALA A 200 0.81 -17.96 -1.67
CA ALA A 200 1.47 -19.18 -2.12
C ALA A 200 2.90 -19.28 -1.58
N SER A 201 3.66 -18.18 -1.57
CA SER A 201 4.99 -18.10 -0.97
C SER A 201 4.96 -18.41 0.53
N ASP A 202 3.97 -17.89 1.27
CA ASP A 202 3.77 -18.15 2.71
C ASP A 202 3.62 -19.64 3.03
N GLU A 203 2.95 -20.40 2.16
CA GLU A 203 2.76 -21.85 2.34
C GLU A 203 4.05 -22.65 2.03
N ALA A 204 5.05 -22.03 1.39
CA ALA A 204 6.37 -22.59 1.07
C ALA A 204 7.50 -21.90 1.87
N PRO A 205 7.61 -22.13 3.19
CA PRO A 205 8.52 -21.39 4.10
C PRO A 205 10.01 -21.56 3.80
N ARG A 206 10.39 -22.49 2.92
CA ARG A 206 11.79 -22.69 2.49
C ARG A 206 12.17 -21.82 1.29
N GLY A 207 11.22 -21.10 0.70
CA GLY A 207 11.38 -20.26 -0.48
C GLY A 207 10.61 -20.81 -1.68
N LEU A 208 10.06 -19.88 -2.46
CA LEU A 208 9.35 -20.10 -3.72
C LEU A 208 9.61 -18.90 -4.63
N SER A 209 10.03 -19.15 -5.87
CA SER A 209 10.19 -18.05 -6.83
C SER A 209 8.83 -17.69 -7.42
N ILE A 210 8.40 -16.44 -7.21
CA ILE A 210 7.11 -15.94 -7.69
C ILE A 210 7.28 -15.15 -9.00
N PHE A 211 6.35 -15.36 -9.93
CA PHE A 211 6.28 -14.60 -11.18
C PHE A 211 4.82 -14.19 -11.39
N GLY A 212 4.59 -12.92 -11.74
CA GLY A 212 3.26 -12.37 -11.94
C GLY A 212 3.19 -11.53 -13.21
N GLN A 213 2.03 -11.54 -13.86
CA GLN A 213 1.70 -10.60 -14.94
C GLN A 213 0.37 -9.92 -14.62
N GLU A 214 0.32 -8.61 -14.84
CA GLU A 214 -0.88 -7.78 -14.69
C GLU A 214 -0.94 -6.77 -15.85
N MET A 215 -2.13 -6.58 -16.41
CA MET A 215 -2.37 -5.71 -17.55
C MET A 215 -2.59 -4.24 -17.11
N ASP A 216 -3.28 -4.04 -15.99
CA ASP A 216 -3.58 -2.72 -15.47
C ASP A 216 -2.38 -2.14 -14.70
N ASN A 217 -1.90 -0.97 -15.12
CA ASN A 217 -0.70 -0.36 -14.53
C ASN A 217 -0.87 -0.03 -13.05
N ALA A 218 -2.05 0.45 -12.63
CA ALA A 218 -2.30 0.80 -11.23
C ALA A 218 -2.34 -0.46 -10.33
N THR A 219 -2.89 -1.56 -10.86
CA THR A 219 -2.93 -2.85 -10.16
C THR A 219 -1.57 -3.53 -10.13
N SER A 220 -0.77 -3.39 -11.20
CA SER A 220 0.63 -3.84 -11.25
C SER A 220 1.51 -3.07 -10.26
N ALA A 221 1.32 -1.75 -10.15
CA ALA A 221 2.00 -0.93 -9.15
C ALA A 221 1.71 -1.43 -7.72
N LEU A 222 0.45 -1.76 -7.43
CA LEU A 222 0.08 -2.37 -6.17
C LEU A 222 0.78 -3.70 -5.92
N ALA A 223 0.83 -4.58 -6.92
CA ALA A 223 1.54 -5.86 -6.79
C ALA A 223 3.04 -5.71 -6.51
N ARG A 224 3.66 -4.61 -6.95
CA ARG A 224 5.06 -4.29 -6.65
C ARG A 224 5.25 -3.67 -5.26
N MET A 225 4.26 -2.94 -4.76
CA MET A 225 4.29 -2.38 -3.40
C MET A 225 4.12 -3.46 -2.34
N ASN A 226 3.30 -4.47 -2.66
CA ASN A 226 2.96 -5.58 -1.80
C ASN A 226 4.10 -6.59 -1.69
#